data_AF-A0A953GJ57-F1
#
_entry.id   AF-A0A953GJ57-F1
#
_cell.length_a   1.000
_cell.length_b   1.000
_cell.length_c   1.000
_cell.angle_alpha   90.00
_cell.angle_beta   90.00
_cell.angle_gamma   90.00
#
_symmetry.space_group_name_H-M   'P 1'
#
loop_
_entity.id
_entity.type
_entity.pdbx_description
1 polymer ?
#
loop_
_entity_poly.entity_id
_entity_poly.type
_entity_poly.pdbx_seq_one_letter_code
_entity_poly.pdbx_strand_id
1 'polypeptide(L)'
;MEKAHFITTLILIAILNFNCDPLGTKCPDPPCVPLDKKSKGIDTNIIWQYNPDTLTNVCGSIEPILYNNTIVFSKRFEGHDEILMFDKMTGKLINSYSDLSNPDWISGARYQYKNICVITDWYNIYFLDLEKNTFLNKINLRDYYYDGQPRIGGFGEYVYIPVEKIGELNQSYSNTWIRINVNTYEISEVMTIQDKGSFTAGFESLAFWIRPDGDTLMIFQNRQYDFPNRNRRIDLYAYNMSDRRMAWKVDSFTITGNTSIHPIIIKGDKLFFQGSNEAFCFNCDDGTLIWNRYFPGESFFITNAILEKGLYVLKSETKLMIALDEATGTTVWENPNAGTSSSNMIFYKDHVYYETGQHGLGVLRRLKISDGQEDWTYFSSNYAQHLNVSFGPSGIMIDPVTNYIYANDRVYHMCIRIPQ
;
A
#
# COMPACT_ATOMS: atom_id res chain seq x y z
N MET A 1 5.96 15.97 21.86
CA MET A 1 4.55 15.55 21.71
C MET A 1 3.87 16.18 20.49
N GLU A 2 3.87 17.51 20.28
CA GLU A 2 3.25 18.10 19.06
C GLU A 2 4.04 17.92 17.74
N LYS A 3 5.33 17.58 17.78
CA LYS A 3 6.18 17.52 16.56
C LYS A 3 6.13 16.19 15.79
N ALA A 4 5.91 15.06 16.47
CA ALA A 4 5.84 13.74 15.82
C ALA A 4 4.49 13.54 15.10
N HIS A 5 3.39 14.01 15.71
CA HIS A 5 2.10 14.10 15.05
C HIS A 5 2.12 15.07 13.85
N PHE A 6 2.96 16.12 13.84
CA PHE A 6 2.97 17.07 12.73
C PHE A 6 3.45 16.47 11.40
N ILE A 7 4.34 15.47 11.40
CA ILE A 7 4.83 14.84 10.16
C ILE A 7 3.75 13.97 9.51
N THR A 8 2.89 13.33 10.30
CA THR A 8 1.84 12.43 9.80
C THR A 8 0.47 13.09 9.70
N THR A 9 0.17 14.12 10.49
CA THR A 9 -1.03 14.94 10.34
C THR A 9 -0.97 15.81 9.07
N LEU A 10 0.21 16.23 8.60
CA LEU A 10 0.36 16.83 7.27
C LEU A 10 0.12 15.83 6.13
N ILE A 11 0.28 14.52 6.38
CA ILE A 11 -0.05 13.46 5.43
C ILE A 11 -1.57 13.20 5.42
N LEU A 12 -2.28 13.45 6.52
CA LEU A 12 -3.76 13.45 6.54
C LEU A 12 -4.37 14.60 5.73
N ILE A 13 -3.67 15.73 5.55
CA ILE A 13 -4.14 16.86 4.72
C ILE A 13 -3.86 16.62 3.23
N ALA A 14 -3.00 15.66 2.89
CA ALA A 14 -2.80 15.18 1.52
C ALA A 14 -3.75 14.04 1.12
N ILE A 15 -4.75 13.70 1.97
CA ILE A 15 -5.97 13.07 1.47
C ILE A 15 -6.75 14.18 0.76
N LEU A 16 -6.32 14.42 -0.48
CA LEU A 16 -7.14 14.92 -1.57
C LEU A 16 -7.97 16.16 -1.19
N ASN A 17 -7.38 17.35 -1.39
CA ASN A 17 -8.13 18.35 -2.13
C ASN A 17 -8.50 17.74 -3.49
N PHE A 18 -9.53 16.89 -3.51
CA PHE A 18 -10.40 16.75 -4.66
C PHE A 18 -11.03 18.13 -4.85
N ASN A 19 -10.26 19.05 -5.42
CA ASN A 19 -10.88 20.13 -6.15
C ASN A 19 -11.67 19.42 -7.25
N CYS A 20 -12.96 19.24 -7.01
CA CYS A 20 -13.96 19.06 -8.04
C CYS A 20 -13.72 20.19 -9.03
N ASP A 21 -12.96 19.94 -10.08
CA ASP A 21 -12.96 20.83 -11.22
C ASP A 21 -14.40 20.77 -11.75
N PRO A 22 -15.13 21.89 -11.76
CA PRO A 22 -16.55 21.89 -12.08
C PRO A 22 -16.69 21.45 -13.53
N LEU A 23 -17.21 20.23 -13.74
CA LEU A 23 -17.72 19.65 -15.00
C LEU A 23 -17.33 20.46 -16.25
N GLY A 24 -16.04 20.43 -16.60
CA GLY A 24 -15.51 21.07 -17.80
C GLY A 24 -15.83 20.21 -19.03
N THR A 25 -16.69 20.72 -19.90
CA THR A 25 -17.28 20.04 -21.06
C THR A 25 -16.33 19.80 -22.26
N LYS A 26 -15.00 19.72 -22.05
CA LYS A 26 -14.06 19.45 -23.15
C LYS A 26 -12.99 18.42 -22.74
N CYS A 27 -13.01 17.27 -23.44
CA CYS A 27 -12.06 16.16 -23.32
C CYS A 27 -10.89 16.40 -24.31
N PRO A 28 -9.68 16.79 -23.87
CA PRO A 28 -8.55 16.95 -24.76
C PRO A 28 -7.81 15.65 -25.11
N ASP A 29 -7.95 14.56 -24.31
CA ASP A 29 -7.11 13.36 -24.44
C ASP A 29 -7.93 12.06 -24.62
N PRO A 30 -7.77 11.30 -25.73
CA PRO A 30 -8.44 10.01 -25.96
C PRO A 30 -7.77 8.80 -25.27
N PRO A 31 -8.51 7.68 -25.06
CA PRO A 31 -9.88 7.43 -25.52
C PRO A 31 -10.94 8.11 -24.64
N CYS A 32 -11.63 9.10 -25.22
CA CYS A 32 -12.81 9.73 -24.62
C CYS A 32 -13.96 8.72 -24.73
N VAL A 33 -14.29 8.01 -23.64
CA VAL A 33 -15.61 7.39 -23.52
C VAL A 33 -16.56 8.49 -23.03
N PRO A 34 -17.50 8.96 -23.85
CA PRO A 34 -18.45 9.98 -23.43
C PRO A 34 -19.25 9.47 -22.20
N LEU A 35 -19.36 10.30 -21.15
CA LEU A 35 -20.17 10.04 -19.95
C LEU A 35 -21.66 9.77 -20.26
N ASP A 36 -22.05 9.96 -21.51
CA ASP A 36 -23.36 9.77 -22.12
C ASP A 36 -23.69 8.30 -22.43
N LYS A 37 -22.77 7.35 -22.23
CA LYS A 37 -23.14 5.94 -22.00
C LYS A 37 -23.51 5.70 -20.53
N LYS A 38 -24.47 6.47 -20.02
CA LYS A 38 -25.15 6.20 -18.75
C LYS A 38 -25.94 4.92 -18.92
N SER A 39 -25.37 3.77 -18.58
CA SER A 39 -26.10 2.51 -18.57
C SER A 39 -27.17 2.58 -17.47
N LYS A 40 -28.39 2.97 -17.84
CA LYS A 40 -29.61 2.77 -17.03
C LYS A 40 -30.01 1.28 -16.92
N GLY A 41 -29.07 0.37 -17.17
CA GLY A 41 -29.28 -1.08 -17.17
C GLY A 41 -28.54 -1.74 -16.02
N ILE A 42 -29.01 -2.94 -15.63
CA ILE A 42 -28.33 -3.79 -14.65
C ILE A 42 -26.95 -4.14 -15.20
N ASP A 43 -25.89 -3.80 -14.47
CA ASP A 43 -24.55 -4.22 -14.84
C ASP A 43 -24.36 -5.69 -14.54
N THR A 44 -24.40 -6.50 -15.59
CA THR A 44 -24.26 -7.96 -15.53
C THR A 44 -22.86 -8.44 -15.13
N ASN A 45 -21.86 -7.54 -15.07
CA ASN A 45 -20.53 -7.89 -14.58
C ASN A 45 -20.46 -7.90 -13.05
N ILE A 46 -21.36 -7.19 -12.36
CA ILE A 46 -21.43 -7.23 -10.90
C ILE A 46 -21.98 -8.58 -10.47
N ILE A 47 -21.15 -9.37 -9.77
CA ILE A 47 -21.55 -10.66 -9.21
C ILE A 47 -22.35 -10.44 -7.93
N TRP A 48 -21.85 -9.55 -7.07
CA TRP A 48 -22.53 -9.08 -5.87
C TRP A 48 -21.99 -7.71 -5.48
N GLN A 49 -22.80 -6.98 -4.71
CA GLN A 49 -22.40 -5.74 -4.06
C GLN A 49 -23.08 -5.61 -2.70
N TYR A 50 -22.41 -4.96 -1.75
CA TYR A 50 -22.88 -4.78 -0.38
C TYR A 50 -22.70 -3.32 0.02
N ASN A 51 -23.76 -2.67 0.51
CA ASN A 51 -23.69 -1.31 1.05
C ASN A 51 -23.47 -1.38 2.57
N PRO A 52 -22.27 -1.05 3.07
CA PRO A 52 -21.95 -1.13 4.49
C PRO A 52 -22.47 0.06 5.31
N ASP A 53 -22.81 1.19 4.67
CA ASP A 53 -23.40 2.37 5.29
C ASP A 53 -24.60 2.88 4.48
N THR A 54 -25.78 2.40 4.86
CA THR A 54 -27.05 2.82 4.23
C THR A 54 -27.54 4.19 4.69
N LEU A 55 -26.89 4.82 5.69
CA LEU A 55 -27.28 6.15 6.19
C LEU A 55 -26.66 7.25 5.36
N THR A 56 -25.34 7.22 5.18
CA THR A 56 -24.62 8.27 4.44
C THR A 56 -24.27 7.87 3.01
N ASN A 57 -24.29 6.57 2.69
CA ASN A 57 -23.77 6.01 1.44
C ASN A 57 -22.31 6.41 1.16
N VAL A 58 -21.51 6.58 2.22
CA VAL A 58 -20.07 6.85 2.12
C VAL A 58 -19.33 5.79 2.89
N CYS A 59 -18.45 5.06 2.21
CA CYS A 59 -17.62 4.05 2.82
C CYS A 59 -16.26 3.96 2.13
N GLY A 60 -15.22 4.39 2.83
CA GLY A 60 -13.85 3.98 2.51
C GLY A 60 -13.58 2.56 3.00
N SER A 61 -12.62 1.89 2.38
CA SER A 61 -12.19 0.55 2.77
C SER A 61 -10.67 0.46 2.76
N ILE A 62 -10.12 -0.46 3.54
CA ILE A 62 -8.76 -0.97 3.31
C ILE A 62 -8.71 -1.68 1.95
N GLU A 63 -7.50 -1.88 1.44
CA GLU A 63 -7.27 -2.79 0.32
C GLU A 63 -7.93 -4.15 0.61
N PRO A 64 -8.72 -4.72 -0.32
CA PRO A 64 -9.40 -5.97 -0.04
C PRO A 64 -8.40 -7.11 0.22
N ILE A 65 -8.69 -7.98 1.19
CA ILE A 65 -7.83 -9.11 1.57
C ILE A 65 -8.51 -10.41 1.17
N LEU A 66 -7.90 -11.16 0.26
CA LEU A 66 -8.43 -12.43 -0.22
C LEU A 66 -7.66 -13.61 0.39
N TYR A 67 -8.38 -14.56 0.97
CA TYR A 67 -7.84 -15.85 1.38
C TYR A 67 -8.85 -16.97 1.16
N ASN A 68 -8.50 -17.98 0.36
CA ASN A 68 -9.38 -19.09 0.00
C ASN A 68 -10.77 -18.63 -0.47
N ASN A 69 -11.80 -18.77 0.37
CA ASN A 69 -13.18 -18.41 0.07
C ASN A 69 -13.63 -17.09 0.75
N THR A 70 -12.73 -16.42 1.45
CA THR A 70 -12.98 -15.22 2.24
C THR A 70 -12.41 -14.00 1.56
N ILE A 71 -13.23 -12.95 1.44
CA ILE A 71 -12.77 -11.60 1.11
C ILE A 71 -13.06 -10.67 2.29
N VAL A 72 -12.07 -9.88 2.68
CA VAL A 72 -12.16 -8.91 3.77
C VAL A 72 -12.17 -7.51 3.20
N PHE A 73 -13.12 -6.71 3.68
CA PHE A 73 -13.16 -5.26 3.51
C PHE A 73 -13.17 -4.62 4.90
N SER A 74 -12.96 -3.32 4.96
CA SER A 74 -13.38 -2.52 6.12
C SER A 74 -14.47 -1.55 5.71
N LYS A 75 -15.30 -1.17 6.68
CA LYS A 75 -16.11 0.04 6.58
C LYS A 75 -15.68 1.04 7.63
N ARG A 76 -15.82 2.30 7.27
CA ARG A 76 -15.52 3.44 8.14
C ARG A 76 -16.79 4.24 8.38
N PHE A 77 -17.22 4.34 9.63
CA PHE A 77 -18.46 5.01 10.03
C PHE A 77 -18.28 5.82 11.32
N GLU A 78 -18.68 7.10 11.33
CA GLU A 78 -18.74 7.98 12.53
C GLU A 78 -17.52 7.95 13.47
N GLY A 79 -16.33 7.63 12.95
CA GLY A 79 -15.09 7.56 13.74
C GLY A 79 -14.73 6.16 14.27
N HIS A 80 -15.41 5.10 13.83
CA HIS A 80 -15.07 3.71 14.11
C HIS A 80 -14.92 2.90 12.82
N ASP A 81 -13.89 2.07 12.80
CA ASP A 81 -13.66 1.12 11.72
C ASP A 81 -14.20 -0.27 12.11
N GLU A 82 -14.84 -0.93 11.14
CA GLU A 82 -15.30 -2.30 11.27
C GLU A 82 -14.71 -3.14 10.13
N ILE A 83 -14.08 -4.26 10.50
CA ILE A 83 -13.58 -5.27 9.58
C ILE A 83 -14.74 -6.19 9.22
N LEU A 84 -14.99 -6.39 7.93
CA LEU A 84 -16.10 -7.16 7.38
C LEU A 84 -15.55 -8.33 6.57
N MET A 85 -15.97 -9.55 6.89
CA MET A 85 -15.56 -10.78 6.20
C MET A 85 -16.73 -11.36 5.41
N PHE A 86 -16.54 -11.57 4.11
CA PHE A 86 -17.57 -12.07 3.22
C PHE A 86 -17.18 -13.38 2.55
N ASP A 87 -18.18 -14.17 2.21
CA ASP A 87 -18.03 -15.24 1.23
C ASP A 87 -17.76 -14.61 -0.14
N LYS A 88 -16.59 -14.92 -0.71
CA LYS A 88 -16.10 -14.24 -1.91
C LYS A 88 -16.99 -14.45 -3.14
N MET A 89 -17.75 -15.55 -3.18
CA MET A 89 -18.58 -15.93 -4.33
C MET A 89 -19.97 -15.31 -4.28
N THR A 90 -20.56 -15.26 -3.09
CA THR A 90 -21.96 -14.87 -2.88
C THR A 90 -22.12 -13.46 -2.33
N GLY A 91 -21.06 -12.87 -1.74
CA GLY A 91 -21.12 -11.58 -1.06
C GLY A 91 -21.88 -11.63 0.28
N LYS A 92 -22.17 -12.83 0.80
CA LYS A 92 -22.79 -13.00 2.10
C LYS A 92 -21.79 -12.61 3.20
N LEU A 93 -22.16 -11.66 4.05
CA LEU A 93 -21.40 -11.33 5.26
C LEU A 93 -21.34 -12.57 6.17
N ILE A 94 -20.12 -13.04 6.46
CA ILE A 94 -19.85 -14.20 7.31
C ILE A 94 -19.67 -13.73 8.76
N ASN A 95 -18.84 -12.70 8.96
CA ASN A 95 -18.52 -12.17 10.28
C ASN A 95 -18.06 -10.71 10.16
N SER A 96 -18.08 -10.00 11.29
CA SER A 96 -17.48 -8.68 11.41
C SER A 96 -16.83 -8.46 12.77
N TYR A 97 -15.93 -7.49 12.83
CA TYR A 97 -15.26 -7.10 14.06
C TYR A 97 -15.07 -5.59 14.09
N SER A 98 -15.48 -4.95 15.19
CA SER A 98 -15.24 -3.53 15.46
C SER A 98 -14.66 -3.35 16.85
N ASP A 99 -13.75 -2.39 16.98
CA ASP A 99 -13.19 -1.97 18.25
C ASP A 99 -13.69 -0.57 18.59
N LEU A 100 -14.85 -0.50 19.26
CA LEU A 100 -15.49 0.77 19.62
C LEU A 100 -14.66 1.62 20.59
N SER A 101 -13.67 1.01 21.26
CA SER A 101 -12.76 1.74 22.15
C SER A 101 -11.65 2.48 21.40
N ASN A 102 -11.45 2.14 20.12
CA ASN A 102 -10.38 2.69 19.32
C ASN A 102 -10.88 3.91 18.52
N PRO A 103 -10.29 5.11 18.74
CA PRO A 103 -10.59 6.29 17.96
C PRO A 103 -9.80 6.37 16.65
N ASP A 104 -8.75 5.55 16.51
CA ASP A 104 -7.84 5.57 15.38
C ASP A 104 -8.38 4.74 14.21
N TRP A 105 -7.87 5.02 13.00
CA TRP A 105 -8.29 4.30 11.80
C TRP A 105 -7.38 3.11 11.55
N ILE A 106 -7.99 1.98 11.16
CA ILE A 106 -7.29 0.83 10.64
C ILE A 106 -6.47 1.27 9.43
N SER A 107 -5.17 1.07 9.52
CA SER A 107 -4.26 1.28 8.40
C SER A 107 -4.52 0.23 7.32
N GLY A 108 -4.28 0.60 6.06
CA GLY A 108 -4.23 -0.36 4.96
C GLY A 108 -3.04 -1.33 5.05
N ALA A 109 -2.06 -1.07 5.93
CA ALA A 109 -0.90 -1.94 6.08
C ALA A 109 -1.26 -3.27 6.75
N ARG A 110 -0.80 -4.36 6.14
CA ARG A 110 -1.08 -5.72 6.58
C ARG A 110 0.10 -6.66 6.35
N TYR A 111 0.13 -7.74 7.11
CA TYR A 111 0.93 -8.92 6.79
C TYR A 111 0.06 -10.16 6.93
N GLN A 112 0.25 -11.13 6.04
CA GLN A 112 -0.48 -12.39 6.09
C GLN A 112 0.50 -13.56 6.11
N TYR A 113 0.34 -14.44 7.10
CA TYR A 113 1.04 -15.71 7.20
C TYR A 113 0.03 -16.84 7.23
N LYS A 114 -0.03 -17.62 6.13
CA LYS A 114 -1.06 -18.65 5.91
C LYS A 114 -2.47 -18.04 6.05
N ASN A 115 -3.29 -18.57 6.94
CA ASN A 115 -4.63 -18.08 7.26
C ASN A 115 -4.64 -16.90 8.24
N ILE A 116 -3.53 -16.57 8.90
CA ILE A 116 -3.48 -15.48 9.87
C ILE A 116 -3.18 -14.18 9.16
N CYS A 117 -4.09 -13.21 9.28
CA CYS A 117 -3.90 -11.84 8.82
C CYS A 117 -3.66 -10.91 10.01
N VAL A 118 -2.64 -10.08 9.89
CA VAL A 118 -2.27 -9.05 10.86
C VAL A 118 -2.50 -7.68 10.24
N ILE A 119 -3.21 -6.81 10.94
CA ILE A 119 -3.53 -5.44 10.52
C ILE A 119 -3.23 -4.51 11.69
N THR A 120 -2.84 -3.26 11.42
CA THR A 120 -2.55 -2.25 12.46
C THR A 120 -3.37 -0.98 12.27
N ASP A 121 -3.57 -0.22 13.33
CA ASP A 121 -4.12 1.14 13.36
C ASP A 121 -3.15 2.11 14.06
N TRP A 122 -1.84 1.93 13.85
CA TRP A 122 -0.73 2.59 14.54
C TRP A 122 -0.34 1.97 15.88
N TYR A 123 -1.28 1.78 16.81
CA TYR A 123 -0.96 1.37 18.18
C TYR A 123 -1.45 -0.03 18.51
N ASN A 124 -2.58 -0.42 17.94
CA ASN A 124 -3.13 -1.75 18.04
C ASN A 124 -2.68 -2.62 16.87
N ILE A 125 -2.45 -3.90 17.18
CA ILE A 125 -2.14 -4.96 16.24
C ILE A 125 -3.25 -6.00 16.36
N TYR A 126 -4.03 -6.13 15.30
CA TYR A 126 -5.18 -7.03 15.21
C TYR A 126 -4.80 -8.31 14.48
N PHE A 127 -5.16 -9.45 15.05
CA PHE A 127 -4.92 -10.77 14.48
C PHE A 127 -6.26 -11.42 14.10
N LEU A 128 -6.37 -11.88 12.86
CA LEU A 128 -7.57 -12.48 12.29
C LEU A 128 -7.24 -13.85 11.71
N ASP A 129 -8.09 -14.85 11.94
CA ASP A 129 -8.06 -16.14 11.24
C ASP A 129 -9.01 -16.06 10.04
N LEU A 130 -8.45 -15.97 8.83
CA LEU A 130 -9.22 -15.85 7.59
C LEU A 130 -9.81 -17.18 7.12
N GLU A 131 -9.34 -18.32 7.64
CA GLU A 131 -9.93 -19.62 7.33
C GLU A 131 -11.21 -19.84 8.15
N LYS A 132 -11.15 -19.48 9.44
CA LYS A 132 -12.29 -19.59 10.35
C LYS A 132 -13.20 -18.37 10.34
N ASN A 133 -12.75 -17.27 9.73
CA ASN A 133 -13.42 -15.98 9.71
C ASN A 133 -13.65 -15.41 11.11
N THR A 134 -12.62 -15.43 11.96
CA THR A 134 -12.72 -15.02 13.37
C THR A 134 -11.63 -14.05 13.77
N PHE A 135 -11.96 -13.11 14.64
CA PHE A 135 -10.97 -12.33 15.38
C PHE A 135 -10.25 -13.21 16.41
N LEU A 136 -8.92 -13.11 16.47
CA LEU A 136 -8.08 -13.93 17.34
C LEU A 136 -7.59 -13.16 18.56
N ASN A 137 -6.95 -12.01 18.34
CA ASN A 137 -6.31 -11.23 19.40
C ASN A 137 -6.06 -9.78 18.99
N LYS A 138 -5.88 -8.91 19.99
CA LYS A 138 -5.45 -7.51 19.85
C LYS A 138 -4.31 -7.25 20.84
N ILE A 139 -3.23 -6.66 20.34
CA ILE A 139 -2.12 -6.15 21.17
C ILE A 139 -2.10 -4.64 21.05
N ASN A 140 -2.17 -3.92 22.16
CA ASN A 140 -1.87 -2.49 22.18
C ASN A 140 -0.38 -2.29 22.52
N LEU A 141 0.37 -1.70 21.61
CA LEU A 141 1.82 -1.50 21.74
C LEU A 141 2.19 -0.57 22.91
N ARG A 142 1.28 0.32 23.33
CA ARG A 142 1.53 1.23 24.45
C ARG A 142 1.52 0.51 25.80
N ASP A 143 0.85 -0.63 25.90
CA ASP A 143 0.93 -1.49 27.09
C ASP A 143 2.35 -2.07 27.28
N TYR A 144 3.17 -2.03 26.21
CA TYR A 144 4.56 -2.47 26.18
C TYR A 144 5.54 -1.30 26.05
N TYR A 145 5.10 -0.07 26.32
CA TYR A 145 5.92 1.15 26.21
C TYR A 145 6.48 1.41 24.80
N TYR A 146 5.73 1.04 23.77
CA TYR A 146 6.07 1.32 22.38
C TYR A 146 5.03 2.25 21.74
N ASP A 147 5.50 3.24 20.97
CA ASP A 147 4.68 4.05 20.06
C ASP A 147 4.87 3.49 18.65
N GLY A 148 3.83 2.86 18.12
CA GLY A 148 3.88 2.19 16.83
C GLY A 148 3.73 3.12 15.64
N GLN A 149 3.88 2.53 14.46
CA GLN A 149 3.77 3.21 13.17
C GLN A 149 2.70 2.51 12.31
N PRO A 150 2.15 3.20 11.29
CA PRO A 150 1.01 2.68 10.55
C PRO A 150 1.39 1.56 9.57
N ARG A 151 2.66 1.16 9.52
CA ARG A 151 3.19 0.22 8.52
C ARG A 151 3.82 -0.96 9.21
N ILE A 152 3.51 -2.13 8.67
CA ILE A 152 4.05 -3.40 9.12
C ILE A 152 4.57 -4.18 7.91
N GLY A 153 5.53 -5.04 8.15
CA GLY A 153 6.00 -6.04 7.19
C GLY A 153 6.10 -7.39 7.88
N GLY A 154 6.44 -8.44 7.15
CA GLY A 154 6.57 -9.76 7.79
C GLY A 154 7.41 -10.74 7.01
N PHE A 155 7.87 -11.76 7.72
CA PHE A 155 8.67 -12.85 7.20
C PHE A 155 8.46 -14.10 8.02
N GLY A 156 7.98 -15.16 7.35
CA GLY A 156 7.56 -16.39 8.00
C GLY A 156 6.48 -16.11 9.06
N GLU A 157 6.64 -16.67 10.24
CA GLU A 157 5.68 -16.54 11.35
C GLU A 157 5.81 -15.24 12.15
N TYR A 158 6.53 -14.24 11.65
CA TYR A 158 6.76 -12.97 12.35
C TYR A 158 6.25 -11.79 11.55
N VAL A 159 5.50 -10.92 12.22
CA VAL A 159 5.24 -9.54 11.77
C VAL A 159 6.26 -8.63 12.44
N TYR A 160 6.80 -7.68 11.68
CA TYR A 160 7.80 -6.70 12.12
C TYR A 160 7.16 -5.32 12.09
N ILE A 161 7.38 -4.57 13.17
CA ILE A 161 6.74 -3.28 13.41
C ILE A 161 7.82 -2.29 13.83
N PRO A 162 7.92 -1.13 13.18
CA PRO A 162 8.82 -0.08 13.62
C PRO A 162 8.17 0.69 14.76
N VAL A 163 8.91 0.91 15.83
CA VAL A 163 8.42 1.56 17.05
C VAL A 163 9.41 2.55 17.61
N GLU A 164 8.87 3.59 18.22
CA GLU A 164 9.61 4.42 19.18
C GLU A 164 9.41 3.87 20.59
N LYS A 165 10.44 3.96 21.44
CA LYS A 165 10.35 3.50 22.83
C LYS A 165 9.91 4.64 23.74
N ILE A 166 8.72 4.52 24.30
CA ILE A 166 8.07 5.55 25.12
C ILE A 166 8.89 5.75 26.40
N GLY A 167 9.35 6.99 26.60
CA GLY A 167 10.07 7.39 27.81
C GLY A 167 11.59 7.18 27.78
N GLU A 168 12.15 6.68 26.67
CA GLU A 168 13.60 6.61 26.50
C GLU A 168 14.23 7.97 26.18
N LEU A 169 15.49 8.15 26.61
CA LEU A 169 16.29 9.30 26.23
C LEU A 169 16.48 9.33 24.72
N ASN A 170 16.23 10.49 24.10
CA ASN A 170 16.28 10.68 22.66
C ASN A 170 15.30 9.77 21.88
N GLN A 171 14.13 9.42 22.47
CA GLN A 171 13.08 8.63 21.84
C GLN A 171 12.89 8.97 20.36
N SER A 172 12.66 10.26 20.04
CA SER A 172 12.40 10.71 18.65
C SER A 172 13.61 10.66 17.72
N TYR A 173 14.81 10.33 18.19
CA TYR A 173 16.01 10.14 17.36
C TYR A 173 16.39 8.67 17.22
N SER A 174 15.60 7.78 17.82
CA SER A 174 15.78 6.33 17.75
C SER A 174 14.54 5.65 17.18
N ASN A 175 14.74 4.59 16.41
CA ASN A 175 13.68 3.71 16.00
C ASN A 175 14.12 2.26 16.20
N THR A 176 13.17 1.41 16.57
CA THR A 176 13.39 0.01 16.90
C THR A 176 12.49 -0.85 16.04
N TRP A 177 13.06 -1.88 15.42
CA TRP A 177 12.24 -2.96 14.88
C TRP A 177 11.93 -3.93 16.02
N ILE A 178 10.65 -4.10 16.32
CA ILE A 178 10.17 -5.26 17.08
C ILE A 178 9.62 -6.29 16.11
N ARG A 179 9.53 -7.53 16.57
CA ARG A 179 8.77 -8.58 15.90
C ARG A 179 7.78 -9.22 16.86
N ILE A 180 6.63 -9.63 16.34
CA ILE A 180 5.61 -10.37 17.05
C ILE A 180 5.40 -11.70 16.34
N ASN A 181 5.50 -12.82 17.08
CA ASN A 181 5.14 -14.12 16.52
C ASN A 181 3.61 -14.18 16.33
N VAL A 182 3.15 -14.49 15.11
CA VAL A 182 1.73 -14.44 14.76
C VAL A 182 0.89 -15.55 15.42
N ASN A 183 1.53 -16.60 15.95
CA ASN A 183 0.86 -17.72 16.60
C ASN A 183 0.89 -17.60 18.13
N THR A 184 2.02 -17.17 18.70
CA THR A 184 2.21 -17.10 20.17
C THR A 184 1.99 -15.72 20.75
N TYR A 185 1.95 -14.69 19.92
CA TYR A 185 1.88 -13.27 20.30
C TYR A 185 3.10 -12.75 21.08
N GLU A 186 4.18 -13.53 21.12
CA GLU A 186 5.42 -13.13 21.78
C GLU A 186 6.08 -11.96 21.04
N ILE A 187 6.40 -10.90 21.79
CA ILE A 187 7.07 -9.69 21.30
C ILE A 187 8.56 -9.77 21.63
N SER A 188 9.41 -9.46 20.65
CA SER A 188 10.86 -9.35 20.87
C SER A 188 11.46 -8.19 20.06
N GLU A 189 12.48 -7.55 20.61
CA GLU A 189 13.25 -6.54 19.87
C GLU A 189 14.22 -7.21 18.90
N VAL A 190 14.36 -6.61 17.71
CA VAL A 190 15.29 -7.06 16.68
C VAL A 190 16.55 -6.20 16.73
N MET A 191 16.38 -4.89 16.60
CA MET A 191 17.47 -3.92 16.60
C MET A 191 16.94 -2.49 16.81
N THR A 192 17.82 -1.61 17.29
CA THR A 192 17.57 -0.17 17.44
C THR A 192 18.67 0.62 16.71
N ILE A 193 18.29 1.60 15.89
CA ILE A 193 19.23 2.64 15.42
C ILE A 193 18.86 3.94 16.11
N GLN A 194 19.89 4.59 16.66
CA GLN A 194 19.80 5.93 17.21
C GLN A 194 20.68 6.86 16.37
N ASP A 195 20.08 7.88 15.78
CA ASP A 195 20.84 8.96 15.15
C ASP A 195 21.43 9.87 16.25
N LYS A 196 22.70 10.25 16.10
CA LYS A 196 23.40 11.10 17.06
C LYS A 196 23.28 12.59 16.75
N GLY A 197 22.65 12.94 15.62
CA GLY A 197 22.43 14.31 15.18
C GLY A 197 21.02 14.81 15.46
N SER A 198 20.56 15.75 14.62
CA SER A 198 19.22 16.36 14.66
C SER A 198 18.15 15.56 13.91
N PHE A 199 18.51 14.40 13.34
CA PHE A 199 17.62 13.61 12.50
C PHE A 199 16.77 12.65 13.32
N THR A 200 15.45 12.82 13.26
CA THR A 200 14.47 11.84 13.74
C THR A 200 14.52 10.60 12.84
N ALA A 201 14.56 9.41 13.46
CA ALA A 201 14.59 8.13 12.75
C ALA A 201 13.16 7.63 12.44
N GLY A 202 12.96 7.06 11.25
CA GLY A 202 11.67 6.55 10.79
C GLY A 202 11.86 5.31 9.92
N PHE A 203 11.74 4.13 10.50
CA PHE A 203 11.92 2.89 9.75
C PHE A 203 10.68 2.57 8.90
N GLU A 204 10.89 2.30 7.61
CA GLU A 204 9.82 1.96 6.68
C GLU A 204 10.32 0.97 5.60
N SER A 205 9.41 0.54 4.71
CA SER A 205 9.65 -0.34 3.56
C SER A 205 10.59 -1.51 3.82
N LEU A 206 10.09 -2.48 4.57
CA LEU A 206 10.81 -3.67 4.96
C LEU A 206 10.77 -4.76 3.88
N ALA A 207 11.90 -5.43 3.66
CA ALA A 207 12.02 -6.65 2.87
C ALA A 207 13.09 -7.59 3.44
N PHE A 208 13.08 -8.83 2.97
CA PHE A 208 14.00 -9.87 3.42
C PHE A 208 14.64 -10.58 2.23
N TRP A 209 15.97 -10.71 2.26
CA TRP A 209 16.72 -11.48 1.27
C TRP A 209 17.35 -12.70 1.93
N ILE A 210 17.04 -13.89 1.42
CA ILE A 210 17.72 -15.12 1.81
C ILE A 210 18.96 -15.26 0.94
N ARG A 211 20.13 -15.21 1.56
CA ARG A 211 21.43 -15.34 0.92
C ARG A 211 21.66 -16.75 0.41
N PRO A 212 22.55 -16.96 -0.57
CA PRO A 212 22.92 -18.30 -1.05
C PRO A 212 23.47 -19.23 0.03
N ASP A 213 24.04 -18.69 1.11
CA ASP A 213 24.54 -19.46 2.26
C ASP A 213 23.44 -19.85 3.27
N GLY A 214 22.19 -19.43 3.03
CA GLY A 214 21.03 -19.71 3.88
C GLY A 214 20.78 -18.66 4.97
N ASP A 215 21.66 -17.67 5.13
CA ASP A 215 21.45 -16.57 6.06
C ASP A 215 20.43 -15.55 5.52
N THR A 216 19.89 -14.69 6.38
CA THR A 216 18.85 -13.72 6.01
C THR A 216 19.30 -12.30 6.30
N LEU A 217 19.25 -11.44 5.27
CA LEU A 217 19.34 -9.99 5.43
C LEU A 217 17.94 -9.38 5.55
N MET A 218 17.75 -8.58 6.58
CA MET A 218 16.60 -7.70 6.74
C MET A 218 16.98 -6.34 6.14
N ILE A 219 16.30 -5.95 5.06
CA ILE A 219 16.59 -4.73 4.29
C ILE A 219 15.45 -3.75 4.50
N PHE A 220 15.76 -2.52 4.89
CA PHE A 220 14.74 -1.49 5.16
C PHE A 220 15.30 -0.08 4.96
N GLN A 221 14.40 0.88 4.75
CA GLN A 221 14.77 2.28 4.73
C GLN A 221 14.67 2.91 6.13
N ASN A 222 15.54 3.87 6.41
CA ASN A 222 15.37 4.83 7.50
C ASN A 222 15.10 6.20 6.88
N ARG A 223 13.84 6.62 6.94
CA ARG A 223 13.33 7.88 6.43
C ARG A 223 13.44 8.94 7.52
N GLN A 224 14.46 9.77 7.41
CA GLN A 224 14.88 10.67 8.47
C GLN A 224 14.55 12.13 8.17
N TYR A 225 14.12 12.85 9.21
CA TYR A 225 13.80 14.27 9.13
C TYR A 225 14.52 15.07 10.21
N ASP A 226 15.20 16.13 9.80
CA ASP A 226 15.81 17.13 10.67
C ASP A 226 14.88 18.34 10.75
N PHE A 227 14.11 18.41 11.83
CA PHE A 227 13.15 19.50 12.04
C PHE A 227 13.80 20.88 12.17
N PRO A 228 14.87 21.06 12.97
CA PRO A 228 15.58 22.33 13.05
C PRO A 228 16.01 22.87 11.69
N ASN A 229 16.61 22.02 10.85
CA ASN A 229 17.20 22.45 9.58
C ASN A 229 16.30 22.24 8.36
N ARG A 230 15.09 21.69 8.56
CA ARG A 230 14.15 21.30 7.48
C ARG A 230 14.82 20.43 6.42
N ASN A 231 15.69 19.54 6.87
CA ASN A 231 16.45 18.66 6.00
C ASN A 231 15.90 17.23 6.08
N ARG A 232 16.10 16.45 5.01
CA ARG A 232 15.65 15.07 4.91
C ARG A 232 16.77 14.21 4.38
N ARG A 233 16.86 12.99 4.88
CA ARG A 233 17.74 11.97 4.30
C ARG A 233 17.07 10.62 4.38
N ILE A 234 17.34 9.77 3.39
CA ILE A 234 16.86 8.41 3.39
C ILE A 234 18.06 7.49 3.26
N ASP A 235 18.29 6.72 4.30
CA ASP A 235 19.33 5.71 4.32
C ASP A 235 18.70 4.34 4.02
N LEU A 236 19.44 3.47 3.36
CA LEU A 236 19.08 2.06 3.16
C LEU A 236 19.99 1.19 4.02
N TYR A 237 19.40 0.31 4.83
CA TYR A 237 20.10 -0.57 5.75
C TYR A 237 19.88 -2.03 5.35
N ALA A 238 20.91 -2.87 5.48
CA ALA A 238 20.77 -4.31 5.52
C ALA A 238 21.38 -4.89 6.79
N TYR A 239 20.51 -5.47 7.62
CA TYR A 239 20.87 -6.08 8.89
C TYR A 239 20.94 -7.60 8.74
N ASN A 240 22.06 -8.21 9.12
CA ASN A 240 22.19 -9.65 9.15
C ASN A 240 21.47 -10.20 10.39
N MET A 241 20.45 -11.04 10.16
CA MET A 241 19.58 -11.55 11.20
C MET A 241 20.26 -12.58 12.13
N SER A 242 21.22 -13.35 11.61
CA SER A 242 21.94 -14.37 12.39
C SER A 242 23.09 -13.76 13.20
N ASP A 243 23.94 -12.96 12.55
CA ASP A 243 25.08 -12.28 13.17
C ASP A 243 24.67 -11.08 14.05
N ARG A 244 23.41 -10.63 13.92
CA ARG A 244 22.85 -9.48 14.63
C ARG A 244 23.64 -8.18 14.47
N ARG A 245 24.18 -7.97 13.27
CA ARG A 245 24.99 -6.79 12.93
C ARG A 245 24.58 -6.20 11.59
N MET A 246 24.89 -4.92 11.42
CA MET A 246 24.75 -4.28 10.12
C MET A 246 25.71 -4.92 9.11
N ALA A 247 25.17 -5.44 8.01
CA ALA A 247 25.96 -5.96 6.89
C ALA A 247 26.47 -4.81 6.03
N TRP A 248 25.57 -3.92 5.61
CA TRP A 248 25.89 -2.73 4.84
C TRP A 248 24.86 -1.61 5.06
N LYS A 249 25.22 -0.41 4.60
CA LYS A 249 24.40 0.78 4.63
C LYS A 249 24.69 1.63 3.39
N VAL A 250 23.65 2.21 2.79
CA VAL A 250 23.75 3.28 1.79
C VAL A 250 23.20 4.56 2.40
N ASP A 251 24.04 5.60 2.49
CA ASP A 251 23.66 6.90 3.05
C ASP A 251 22.93 7.77 2.02
N SER A 252 21.81 8.38 2.42
CA SER A 252 21.13 9.46 1.68
C SER A 252 21.03 9.25 0.16
N PHE A 253 20.53 8.11 -0.28
CA PHE A 253 20.63 7.68 -1.69
C PHE A 253 19.66 8.39 -2.64
N THR A 254 18.68 9.12 -2.13
CA THR A 254 17.74 9.95 -2.92
C THR A 254 18.13 11.41 -2.89
N ILE A 255 18.05 12.08 -4.04
CA ILE A 255 18.33 13.52 -4.15
C ILE A 255 17.22 14.39 -3.54
N THR A 256 16.00 13.84 -3.38
CA THR A 256 14.85 14.58 -2.86
C THR A 256 14.64 14.43 -1.36
N GLY A 257 15.37 13.50 -0.74
CA GLY A 257 15.17 13.16 0.66
C GLY A 257 13.75 12.65 0.94
N ASN A 258 13.12 12.02 -0.05
CA ASN A 258 11.79 11.44 0.09
C ASN A 258 11.63 10.19 -0.78
N THR A 259 10.83 9.24 -0.31
CA THR A 259 10.69 7.90 -0.89
C THR A 259 9.25 7.42 -0.86
N SER A 260 8.95 6.35 -1.60
CA SER A 260 7.65 5.68 -1.51
C SER A 260 7.44 5.04 -0.14
N ILE A 261 6.17 4.84 0.19
CA ILE A 261 5.72 4.16 1.41
C ILE A 261 5.55 2.64 1.20
N HIS A 262 5.74 2.17 -0.03
CA HIS A 262 5.57 0.77 -0.41
C HIS A 262 6.79 -0.09 -0.09
N PRO A 263 6.61 -1.40 0.13
CA PRO A 263 7.71 -2.33 0.41
C PRO A 263 8.77 -2.38 -0.69
N ILE A 264 9.99 -2.73 -0.31
CA ILE A 264 11.09 -3.02 -1.25
C ILE A 264 10.78 -4.35 -1.94
N ILE A 265 10.99 -4.43 -3.25
CA ILE A 265 10.81 -5.68 -4.02
C ILE A 265 12.17 -6.34 -4.20
N ILE A 266 12.29 -7.62 -3.81
CA ILE A 266 13.52 -8.41 -3.97
C ILE A 266 13.29 -9.49 -5.02
N LYS A 267 14.22 -9.62 -5.97
CA LYS A 267 14.22 -10.68 -6.97
C LYS A 267 15.64 -11.14 -7.26
N GLY A 268 15.91 -12.41 -6.95
CA GLY A 268 17.28 -12.94 -6.99
C GLY A 268 18.16 -12.20 -5.99
N ASP A 269 19.28 -11.66 -6.45
CA ASP A 269 20.26 -10.87 -5.72
C ASP A 269 20.05 -9.36 -5.85
N LYS A 270 18.93 -8.93 -6.44
CA LYS A 270 18.60 -7.52 -6.67
C LYS A 270 17.46 -7.06 -5.78
N LEU A 271 17.58 -5.83 -5.30
CA LEU A 271 16.51 -5.09 -4.63
C LEU A 271 16.09 -3.90 -5.48
N PHE A 272 14.78 -3.70 -5.62
CA PHE A 272 14.16 -2.63 -6.38
C PHE A 272 13.46 -1.70 -5.41
N PHE A 273 13.85 -0.44 -5.45
CA PHE A 273 13.42 0.58 -4.51
C PHE A 273 12.72 1.72 -5.24
N GLN A 274 11.51 2.04 -4.78
CA GLN A 274 10.71 3.14 -5.31
C GLN A 274 10.93 4.42 -4.48
N GLY A 275 11.58 5.41 -5.09
CA GLY A 275 11.71 6.76 -4.53
C GLY A 275 10.43 7.58 -4.68
N SER A 276 10.43 8.83 -4.21
CA SER A 276 9.28 9.72 -4.46
C SER A 276 9.19 10.13 -5.92
N ASN A 277 10.30 10.27 -6.62
CA ASN A 277 10.36 10.61 -8.05
C ASN A 277 11.58 9.96 -8.71
N GLU A 278 12.01 8.85 -8.12
CA GLU A 278 13.20 8.11 -8.49
C GLU A 278 12.88 6.61 -8.45
N ALA A 279 13.66 5.85 -9.17
CA ALA A 279 13.65 4.40 -9.15
C ALA A 279 15.08 3.90 -9.03
N PHE A 280 15.30 2.88 -8.22
CA PHE A 280 16.63 2.35 -7.98
C PHE A 280 16.64 0.83 -8.04
N CYS A 281 17.78 0.29 -8.44
CA CYS A 281 18.12 -1.10 -8.24
C CYS A 281 19.50 -1.19 -7.57
N PHE A 282 19.58 -1.99 -6.50
CA PHE A 282 20.83 -2.26 -5.79
C PHE A 282 21.07 -3.76 -5.70
N ASN A 283 22.33 -4.14 -5.46
CA ASN A 283 22.68 -5.49 -5.09
C ASN A 283 22.32 -5.74 -3.61
N CYS A 284 21.67 -6.86 -3.31
CA CYS A 284 21.28 -7.23 -1.95
C CYS A 284 22.47 -7.57 -1.03
N ASP A 285 23.58 -8.05 -1.56
CA ASP A 285 24.71 -8.56 -0.77
C ASP A 285 25.57 -7.44 -0.19
N ASP A 286 25.77 -6.35 -0.94
CA ASP A 286 26.67 -5.26 -0.55
C ASP A 286 26.07 -3.85 -0.66
N GLY A 287 24.82 -3.73 -1.12
CA GLY A 287 24.14 -2.44 -1.29
C GLY A 287 24.68 -1.60 -2.46
N THR A 288 25.48 -2.18 -3.36
CA THR A 288 25.98 -1.45 -4.54
C THR A 288 24.86 -1.05 -5.48
N LEU A 289 24.87 0.21 -5.92
CA LEU A 289 23.90 0.71 -6.89
C LEU A 289 24.16 0.07 -8.26
N ILE A 290 23.15 -0.61 -8.80
CA ILE A 290 23.18 -1.19 -10.15
C ILE A 290 22.75 -0.15 -11.17
N TRP A 291 21.60 0.49 -10.94
CA TRP A 291 21.10 1.59 -11.76
C TRP A 291 20.15 2.48 -10.95
N ASN A 292 20.04 3.76 -11.34
CA ASN A 292 19.01 4.67 -10.85
C ASN A 292 18.39 5.47 -12.00
N ARG A 293 17.15 5.92 -11.80
CA ARG A 293 16.42 6.80 -12.72
C ARG A 293 15.74 7.91 -11.92
N TYR A 294 15.74 9.12 -12.49
CA TYR A 294 15.06 10.29 -11.95
C TYR A 294 13.98 10.76 -12.91
N PHE A 295 12.82 11.11 -12.38
CA PHE A 295 11.63 11.50 -13.12
C PHE A 295 11.14 12.88 -12.63
N PRO A 296 11.69 13.98 -13.18
CA PRO A 296 11.31 15.32 -12.77
C PRO A 296 9.82 15.58 -13.01
N GLY A 297 9.13 16.14 -12.02
CA GLY A 297 7.69 16.48 -12.12
C GLY A 297 6.74 15.32 -11.81
N GLU A 298 7.27 14.11 -11.63
CA GLU A 298 6.49 12.93 -11.27
C GLU A 298 6.52 12.68 -9.75
N SER A 299 5.51 11.95 -9.27
CA SER A 299 5.43 11.45 -7.89
C SER A 299 5.01 9.99 -7.88
N PHE A 300 5.79 9.11 -7.25
CA PHE A 300 5.52 7.68 -7.05
C PHE A 300 5.34 7.39 -5.55
N PHE A 301 4.67 8.26 -4.80
CA PHE A 301 4.64 8.12 -3.35
C PHE A 301 3.65 7.04 -2.88
N ILE A 302 2.40 7.06 -3.39
CA ILE A 302 1.30 6.22 -2.87
C ILE A 302 1.00 4.91 -3.61
N THR A 303 1.51 4.69 -4.83
CA THR A 303 1.18 3.48 -5.61
C THR A 303 2.31 2.46 -5.57
N ASN A 304 2.03 1.16 -5.41
CA ASN A 304 3.08 0.14 -5.45
C ASN A 304 3.64 -0.03 -6.86
N ALA A 305 4.89 -0.48 -6.97
CA ALA A 305 5.45 -0.95 -8.22
C ALA A 305 5.03 -2.40 -8.54
N ILE A 306 5.18 -2.78 -9.81
CA ILE A 306 5.12 -4.17 -10.29
C ILE A 306 6.50 -4.56 -10.83
N LEU A 307 6.98 -5.75 -10.48
CA LEU A 307 8.22 -6.31 -11.04
C LEU A 307 7.94 -7.67 -11.69
N GLU A 308 7.62 -7.65 -12.98
CA GLU A 308 7.16 -8.83 -13.70
C GLU A 308 7.66 -8.84 -15.13
N LYS A 309 7.89 -10.03 -15.69
CA LYS A 309 8.31 -10.21 -17.09
C LYS A 309 9.58 -9.43 -17.49
N GLY A 310 10.48 -9.16 -16.55
CA GLY A 310 11.69 -8.36 -16.79
C GLY A 310 11.44 -6.86 -16.79
N LEU A 311 10.26 -6.41 -16.34
CA LEU A 311 9.86 -5.01 -16.30
C LEU A 311 9.61 -4.57 -14.87
N TYR A 312 10.16 -3.41 -14.51
CA TYR A 312 9.84 -2.66 -13.31
C TYR A 312 8.89 -1.53 -13.66
N VAL A 313 7.61 -1.70 -13.34
CA VAL A 313 6.52 -0.79 -13.71
C VAL A 313 6.18 0.12 -12.54
N LEU A 314 6.18 1.43 -12.81
CA LEU A 314 5.93 2.49 -11.85
C LEU A 314 4.76 3.33 -12.34
N LYS A 315 3.83 3.65 -11.43
CA LYS A 315 2.71 4.51 -11.71
C LYS A 315 2.81 5.78 -10.91
N SER A 316 2.89 6.91 -11.61
CA SER A 316 2.90 8.20 -10.95
C SER A 316 1.49 8.55 -10.45
N GLU A 317 1.41 9.40 -9.44
CA GLU A 317 0.19 10.10 -9.03
C GLU A 317 -0.32 11.05 -10.12
N THR A 318 0.54 11.45 -11.06
CA THR A 318 0.15 12.14 -12.30
C THR A 318 -0.45 11.14 -13.31
N LYS A 319 -0.52 11.52 -14.60
CA LYS A 319 -0.99 10.65 -15.68
C LYS A 319 0.03 9.61 -16.16
N LEU A 320 1.30 9.69 -15.74
CA LEU A 320 2.35 8.83 -16.27
C LEU A 320 2.34 7.44 -15.62
N MET A 321 2.36 6.40 -16.45
CA MET A 321 2.87 5.08 -16.09
C MET A 321 4.09 4.75 -16.95
N ILE A 322 5.11 4.14 -16.35
CA ILE A 322 6.36 3.82 -17.03
C ILE A 322 6.82 2.40 -16.69
N ALA A 323 7.33 1.68 -17.68
CA ALA A 323 8.06 0.44 -17.46
C ALA A 323 9.54 0.62 -17.78
N LEU A 324 10.36 0.17 -16.83
CA LEU A 324 11.80 0.10 -16.96
C LEU A 324 12.22 -1.34 -17.18
N ASP A 325 13.25 -1.56 -17.99
CA ASP A 325 13.95 -2.83 -18.04
C ASP A 325 14.55 -3.13 -16.66
N GLU A 326 14.24 -4.27 -16.09
CA GLU A 326 14.65 -4.68 -14.74
C GLU A 326 16.18 -4.71 -14.59
N ALA A 327 16.91 -5.08 -15.64
CA ALA A 327 18.35 -5.27 -15.56
C ALA A 327 19.13 -3.94 -15.65
N THR A 328 18.63 -2.99 -16.44
CA THR A 328 19.38 -1.79 -16.85
C THR A 328 18.73 -0.48 -16.39
N GLY A 329 17.46 -0.53 -15.98
CA GLY A 329 16.68 0.66 -15.64
C GLY A 329 16.31 1.52 -16.84
N THR A 330 16.58 1.10 -18.08
CA THR A 330 16.21 1.86 -19.28
C THR A 330 14.70 1.80 -19.52
N THR A 331 14.10 2.89 -20.00
CA THR A 331 12.67 2.92 -20.32
C THR A 331 12.37 1.96 -21.47
N VAL A 332 11.43 1.03 -21.25
CA VAL A 332 10.91 0.11 -22.29
C VAL A 332 9.67 0.72 -22.94
N TRP A 333 8.74 1.24 -22.13
CA TRP A 333 7.58 1.98 -22.60
C TRP A 333 7.13 3.02 -21.59
N GLU A 334 6.40 4.02 -22.08
CA GLU A 334 5.72 5.05 -21.29
C GLU A 334 4.28 5.18 -21.78
N ASN A 335 3.35 5.31 -20.83
CA ASN A 335 1.97 5.67 -21.09
C ASN A 335 1.66 6.98 -20.35
N PRO A 336 1.64 8.13 -21.04
CA PRO A 336 1.38 9.43 -20.42
C PRO A 336 -0.11 9.67 -20.14
N ASN A 337 -0.99 8.72 -20.47
CA ASN A 337 -2.44 8.84 -20.38
C ASN A 337 -3.06 7.82 -19.41
N ALA A 338 -2.26 7.26 -18.50
CA ALA A 338 -2.66 6.23 -17.54
C ALA A 338 -3.57 6.74 -16.39
N GLY A 339 -4.13 7.95 -16.54
CA GLY A 339 -5.00 8.62 -15.57
C GLY A 339 -4.27 9.03 -14.29
N THR A 340 -4.87 9.87 -13.45
CA THR A 340 -4.23 10.33 -12.19
C THR A 340 -4.54 9.38 -11.04
N SER A 341 -3.76 9.42 -9.96
CA SER A 341 -4.14 8.82 -8.67
C SER A 341 -4.47 7.31 -8.69
N SER A 342 -3.52 6.47 -8.30
CA SER A 342 -3.74 5.02 -8.11
C SER A 342 -3.46 4.59 -6.68
N SER A 343 -4.29 3.68 -6.16
CA SER A 343 -4.11 3.00 -4.87
C SER A 343 -3.05 1.91 -5.04
N ASN A 344 -3.45 0.73 -5.52
CA ASN A 344 -2.57 -0.36 -5.85
C ASN A 344 -2.66 -0.76 -7.34
N MET A 345 -1.57 -1.36 -7.81
CA MET A 345 -1.48 -2.07 -9.09
C MET A 345 -1.39 -3.57 -8.83
N ILE A 346 -2.09 -4.36 -9.64
CA ILE A 346 -2.04 -5.82 -9.61
C ILE A 346 -1.65 -6.34 -11.00
N PHE A 347 -0.59 -7.13 -11.05
CA PHE A 347 -0.26 -7.92 -12.23
C PHE A 347 -1.10 -9.20 -12.28
N TYR A 348 -1.80 -9.42 -13.39
CA TYR A 348 -2.59 -10.62 -13.61
C TYR A 348 -2.75 -10.91 -15.11
N LYS A 349 -2.41 -12.14 -15.53
CA LYS A 349 -2.53 -12.62 -16.93
C LYS A 349 -1.94 -11.64 -17.97
N ASP A 350 -0.67 -11.27 -17.81
CA ASP A 350 0.07 -10.35 -18.70
C ASP A 350 -0.48 -8.91 -18.75
N HIS A 351 -1.34 -8.55 -17.80
CA HIS A 351 -1.90 -7.20 -17.68
C HIS A 351 -1.63 -6.61 -16.29
N VAL A 352 -1.59 -5.28 -16.23
CA VAL A 352 -1.59 -4.52 -14.98
C VAL A 352 -2.99 -3.91 -14.81
N TYR A 353 -3.63 -4.22 -13.69
CA TYR A 353 -4.92 -3.68 -13.27
C TYR A 353 -4.70 -2.65 -12.17
N TYR A 354 -5.43 -1.55 -12.22
CA TYR A 354 -5.29 -0.46 -11.25
C TYR A 354 -6.53 0.43 -11.24
N GLU A 355 -6.69 1.14 -10.13
CA GLU A 355 -7.67 2.23 -10.01
C GLU A 355 -7.03 3.52 -10.50
N THR A 356 -7.80 4.38 -11.18
CA THR A 356 -7.35 5.71 -11.54
C THR A 356 -8.47 6.74 -11.59
N GLY A 357 -8.18 7.99 -11.27
CA GLY A 357 -9.03 9.13 -11.52
C GLY A 357 -9.07 9.51 -13.00
N GLN A 358 -10.28 9.66 -13.53
CA GLN A 358 -10.58 10.21 -14.85
C GLN A 358 -11.78 11.17 -14.75
N HIS A 359 -11.58 12.43 -15.14
CA HIS A 359 -12.63 13.47 -15.17
C HIS A 359 -13.40 13.66 -13.84
N GLY A 360 -12.70 13.55 -12.71
CA GLY A 360 -13.31 13.67 -11.38
C GLY A 360 -13.99 12.40 -10.87
N LEU A 361 -13.93 11.29 -11.62
CA LEU A 361 -14.45 9.97 -11.23
C LEU A 361 -13.34 8.93 -11.22
N GLY A 362 -13.28 8.09 -10.20
CA GLY A 362 -12.39 6.93 -10.18
C GLY A 362 -12.96 5.76 -10.97
N VAL A 363 -12.10 5.13 -11.77
CA VAL A 363 -12.39 4.01 -12.66
C VAL A 363 -11.40 2.87 -12.44
N LEU A 364 -11.77 1.66 -12.83
CA LEU A 364 -10.82 0.56 -12.96
C LEU A 364 -10.26 0.55 -14.38
N ARG A 365 -8.96 0.32 -14.51
CA ARG A 365 -8.29 0.17 -15.79
C ARG A 365 -7.45 -1.09 -15.84
N ARG A 366 -7.17 -1.51 -17.07
CA ARG A 366 -6.27 -2.60 -17.40
C ARG A 366 -5.43 -2.19 -18.60
N LEU A 367 -4.14 -2.47 -18.52
CA LEU A 367 -3.18 -2.33 -19.62
C LEU A 367 -2.37 -3.59 -19.80
N LYS A 368 -1.84 -3.79 -21.00
CA LYS A 368 -0.89 -4.86 -21.32
C LYS A 368 0.49 -4.51 -20.82
N ILE A 369 1.11 -5.42 -20.06
CA ILE A 369 2.44 -5.16 -19.49
C ILE A 369 3.53 -5.04 -20.57
N SER A 370 3.33 -5.64 -21.74
CA SER A 370 4.33 -5.69 -22.81
C SER A 370 4.58 -4.35 -23.50
N ASP A 371 3.57 -3.48 -23.56
CA ASP A 371 3.63 -2.24 -24.36
C ASP A 371 2.97 -1.03 -23.69
N GLY A 372 2.39 -1.19 -22.49
CA GLY A 372 1.75 -0.09 -21.78
C GLY A 372 0.36 0.29 -22.31
N GLN A 373 -0.17 -0.41 -23.32
CA GLN A 373 -1.44 -0.06 -23.94
C GLN A 373 -2.64 -0.47 -23.08
N GLU A 374 -3.50 0.49 -22.80
CA GLU A 374 -4.80 0.25 -22.16
C GLU A 374 -5.77 -0.41 -23.14
N ASP A 375 -6.44 -1.47 -22.70
CA ASP A 375 -7.42 -2.18 -23.52
C ASP A 375 -8.75 -2.44 -22.81
N TRP A 376 -8.88 -2.01 -21.56
CA TRP A 376 -10.13 -2.09 -20.80
C TRP A 376 -10.23 -1.01 -19.73
N THR A 377 -11.44 -0.43 -19.63
CA THR A 377 -11.83 0.55 -18.63
C THR A 377 -13.22 0.21 -18.12
N TYR A 378 -13.41 0.28 -16.81
CA TYR A 378 -14.68 -0.01 -16.16
C TYR A 378 -15.09 1.10 -15.20
N PHE A 379 -16.32 1.58 -15.42
CA PHE A 379 -16.98 2.60 -14.61
C PHE A 379 -18.01 1.91 -13.71
N SER A 380 -18.11 2.32 -12.44
CA SER A 380 -19.16 1.78 -11.58
C SER A 380 -20.53 2.21 -12.12
N SER A 381 -21.42 1.24 -12.33
CA SER A 381 -22.81 1.51 -12.71
C SER A 381 -23.62 2.21 -11.61
N ASN A 382 -23.12 2.22 -10.37
CA ASN A 382 -23.79 2.84 -9.22
C ASN A 382 -23.78 4.38 -9.29
N TYR A 383 -22.96 4.98 -10.16
CA TYR A 383 -22.96 6.43 -10.40
C TYR A 383 -24.33 6.98 -10.82
N ALA A 384 -25.20 6.14 -11.42
CA ALA A 384 -26.56 6.53 -11.74
C ALA A 384 -27.45 6.79 -10.49
N GLN A 385 -27.05 6.25 -9.34
CA GLN A 385 -27.81 6.28 -8.08
C GLN A 385 -27.17 7.19 -7.03
N HIS A 386 -25.84 7.27 -7.02
CA HIS A 386 -25.06 7.98 -5.99
C HIS A 386 -24.02 8.90 -6.62
N LEU A 387 -23.99 10.16 -6.20
CA LEU A 387 -23.11 11.19 -6.78
C LEU A 387 -21.64 11.06 -6.32
N ASN A 388 -21.39 10.36 -5.22
CA ASN A 388 -20.08 10.18 -4.60
C ASN A 388 -19.37 8.88 -5.01
N VAL A 389 -19.95 8.12 -5.96
CA VAL A 389 -19.36 6.88 -6.48
C VAL A 389 -18.06 7.17 -7.21
N SER A 390 -17.02 6.46 -6.80
CA SER A 390 -15.69 6.53 -7.39
C SER A 390 -14.87 5.33 -6.92
N PHE A 391 -14.23 4.61 -7.83
CA PHE A 391 -13.14 3.72 -7.44
C PHE A 391 -11.98 4.52 -6.84
N GLY A 392 -11.19 3.92 -5.96
CA GLY A 392 -10.11 4.58 -5.24
C GLY A 392 -10.53 5.47 -4.05
N PRO A 393 -9.70 5.56 -2.99
CA PRO A 393 -8.35 5.00 -2.86
C PRO A 393 -8.31 3.60 -2.21
N SER A 394 -9.43 2.88 -2.14
CA SER A 394 -9.56 1.63 -1.39
C SER A 394 -8.80 0.45 -2.00
N GLY A 395 -8.27 0.54 -3.21
CA GLY A 395 -7.54 -0.55 -3.85
C GLY A 395 -8.44 -1.65 -4.40
N ILE A 396 -7.81 -2.54 -5.16
CA ILE A 396 -8.43 -3.72 -5.74
C ILE A 396 -7.74 -5.00 -5.26
N MET A 397 -8.42 -6.12 -5.43
CA MET A 397 -7.88 -7.47 -5.30
C MET A 397 -8.41 -8.32 -6.45
N ILE A 398 -7.55 -9.17 -7.03
CA ILE A 398 -7.96 -10.10 -8.08
C ILE A 398 -7.86 -11.53 -7.56
N ASP A 399 -8.94 -12.29 -7.70
CA ASP A 399 -8.90 -13.74 -7.47
C ASP A 399 -8.51 -14.48 -8.76
N PRO A 400 -7.32 -15.12 -8.79
CA PRO A 400 -6.84 -15.82 -9.98
C PRO A 400 -7.65 -17.07 -10.33
N VAL A 401 -8.44 -17.62 -9.39
CA VAL A 401 -9.26 -18.81 -9.61
C VAL A 401 -10.58 -18.44 -10.31
N THR A 402 -11.22 -17.36 -9.85
CA THR A 402 -12.56 -16.96 -10.33
C THR A 402 -12.52 -15.91 -11.43
N ASN A 403 -11.37 -15.26 -11.64
CA ASN A 403 -11.20 -14.14 -12.58
C ASN A 403 -12.07 -12.93 -12.20
N TYR A 404 -12.25 -12.69 -10.90
CA TYR A 404 -13.03 -11.59 -10.35
C TYR A 404 -12.13 -10.53 -9.71
N ILE A 405 -12.56 -9.27 -9.81
CA ILE A 405 -12.03 -8.12 -9.08
C ILE A 405 -12.92 -7.87 -7.87
N TYR A 406 -12.31 -7.73 -6.71
CA TYR A 406 -12.92 -7.19 -5.50
C TYR A 406 -12.47 -5.75 -5.33
N ALA A 407 -13.42 -4.84 -5.17
CA ALA A 407 -13.18 -3.40 -5.14
C ALA A 407 -14.21 -2.67 -4.28
N ASN A 408 -13.97 -1.39 -4.00
CA ASN A 408 -14.91 -0.50 -3.35
C ASN A 408 -15.07 0.79 -4.17
N ASP A 409 -16.31 1.16 -4.47
CA ASP A 409 -16.62 2.34 -5.28
C ASP A 409 -17.03 3.55 -4.42
N ARG A 410 -16.55 3.60 -3.17
CA ARG A 410 -16.95 4.51 -2.07
C ARG A 410 -18.36 4.37 -1.54
N VAL A 411 -19.19 3.52 -2.13
CA VAL A 411 -20.54 3.26 -1.62
C VAL A 411 -20.71 1.77 -1.32
N TYR A 412 -20.29 0.92 -2.24
CA TYR A 412 -20.43 -0.52 -2.16
C TYR A 412 -19.06 -1.19 -2.04
N HIS A 413 -19.02 -2.29 -1.29
CA HIS A 413 -18.02 -3.35 -1.52
C HIS A 413 -18.56 -4.26 -2.60
N MET A 414 -17.72 -4.63 -3.57
CA MET A 414 -18.19 -5.24 -4.81
C MET A 414 -17.31 -6.40 -5.25
N CYS A 415 -17.93 -7.34 -5.95
CA CYS A 415 -17.27 -8.35 -6.77
C CYS A 415 -17.70 -8.17 -8.22
N ILE A 416 -16.72 -7.98 -9.10
CA ILE A 416 -16.90 -7.65 -10.51
C ILE A 416 -16.19 -8.70 -11.33
N ARG A 417 -16.87 -9.29 -12.32
CA ARG A 417 -16.25 -10.18 -13.29
C ARG A 417 -15.35 -9.40 -14.23
N ILE A 418 -14.10 -9.85 -14.39
CA ILE A 418 -13.23 -9.34 -15.44
C ILE A 418 -13.75 -9.89 -16.79
N PRO A 419 -14.12 -9.03 -17.76
CA PRO A 419 -14.51 -9.48 -19.09
C PRO A 419 -13.38 -10.25 -19.77
N GLN A 420 -13.74 -11.30 -20.51
CA GLN A 420 -12.78 -12.14 -21.24
C GLN A 420 -12.09 -11.39 -22.37
#